data_AF-A0A846Z2M7-F1
#
_entry.id   AF-A0A846Z2M7-F1
#
_cell.length_a   1.000
_cell.length_b   1.000
_cell.length_c   1.000
_cell.angle_alpha   90.00
_cell.angle_beta   90.00
_cell.angle_gamma   90.00
#
_symmetry.space_group_name_H-M   'P 1'
#
loop_
_entity.id
_entity.type
_entity.pdbx_description
1 polymer ?
#
loop_
_entity_poly.entity_id
_entity_poly.type
_entity_poly.pdbx_seq_one_letter_code
_entity_poly.pdbx_strand_id
1 'polypeptide(L)' 'MEVISELIDHPLDEQSRSLPWPELGVDSVNATELLIHLEEALPTVDARGIEAALYLSSTPNELAARLAELGRAQ' A
#
# COMPACT_ATOMS: atom_id res chain seq x y z
N MET A 1 -2.09 -4.87 -5.18
CA MET A 1 -3.54 -4.96 -4.92
C MET A 1 -3.95 -6.35 -4.46
N GLU A 2 -3.39 -7.41 -5.06
CA GLU A 2 -3.54 -8.80 -4.57
C GLU A 2 -3.03 -8.95 -3.12
N VAL A 3 -1.83 -8.46 -2.82
CA VAL A 3 -1.24 -8.44 -1.46
C VAL A 3 -2.17 -7.84 -0.39
N ILE A 4 -2.80 -6.69 -0.66
CA ILE A 4 -3.70 -6.08 0.31
C ILE A 4 -4.98 -6.94 0.45
N SER A 5 -5.47 -7.55 -0.64
CA SER A 5 -6.64 -8.44 -0.60
C SER A 5 -6.36 -9.71 0.22
N GLU A 6 -5.14 -10.22 0.14
CA GLU A 6 -4.67 -11.35 0.97
C GLU A 6 -4.54 -10.95 2.44
N LEU A 7 -4.02 -9.74 2.73
CA LEU A 7 -3.88 -9.23 4.09
C LEU A 7 -5.21 -9.01 4.81
N ILE A 8 -6.25 -8.60 4.07
CA ILE A 8 -7.57 -8.29 4.64
C ILE A 8 -8.55 -9.48 4.55
N ASP A 9 -8.11 -10.62 4.01
CA ASP A 9 -8.92 -11.83 3.80
C ASP A 9 -10.22 -11.57 3.00
N HIS A 10 -10.24 -10.52 2.16
CA HIS A 10 -11.36 -10.24 1.25
C HIS A 10 -10.91 -9.49 -0.01
N PRO A 11 -11.67 -9.60 -1.13
CA PRO A 11 -11.33 -8.91 -2.37
C PRO A 11 -11.39 -7.38 -2.20
N LEU A 12 -10.36 -6.68 -2.67
CA LEU A 12 -10.40 -5.22 -2.78
C LEU A 12 -11.10 -4.77 -4.06
N ASP A 13 -12.39 -4.47 -3.93
CA ASP A 13 -13.18 -3.77 -4.94
C ASP A 13 -12.90 -2.26 -4.97
N GLU A 14 -13.53 -1.53 -5.90
CA GLU A 14 -13.33 -0.08 -6.04
C GLU A 14 -13.76 0.72 -4.79
N GLN A 15 -14.79 0.25 -4.08
CA GLN A 15 -15.26 0.91 -2.86
C GLN A 15 -14.25 0.70 -1.73
N SER A 16 -13.78 -0.53 -1.52
CA SER A 16 -12.82 -0.91 -0.49
C SER A 16 -11.50 -0.14 -0.63
N ARG A 17 -11.07 0.18 -1.86
CA ARG A 17 -9.84 0.96 -2.09
C ARG A 17 -9.89 2.39 -1.57
N SER A 18 -11.09 2.91 -1.32
CA SER A 18 -11.31 4.25 -0.79
C SER A 18 -11.56 4.23 0.71
N LEU A 19 -11.66 3.05 1.34
CA LEU A 19 -11.84 2.93 2.78
C LEU A 19 -10.50 3.15 3.50
N PRO A 20 -10.53 3.73 4.72
CA PRO A 20 -9.38 3.82 5.58
C PRO A 20 -8.78 2.45 5.91
N TRP A 21 -7.45 2.37 6.06
CA TRP A 21 -6.76 1.14 6.49
C TRP A 21 -7.39 0.42 7.70
N PRO A 22 -7.79 1.12 8.79
CA PRO A 22 -8.40 0.46 9.93
C PRO A 22 -9.78 -0.14 9.62
N GLU A 23 -10.53 0.43 8.68
CA GLU A 23 -11.84 -0.12 8.26
C GLU A 23 -11.68 -1.37 7.38
N LEU A 24 -10.50 -1.54 6.78
CA LEU A 24 -10.10 -2.74 6.06
C LEU A 24 -9.43 -3.79 6.96
N GLY A 25 -9.31 -3.52 8.27
CA GLY A 25 -8.64 -4.44 9.21
C GLY A 25 -7.12 -4.45 9.10
N VAL A 26 -6.51 -3.46 8.44
CA VAL A 26 -5.05 -3.34 8.31
C VAL A 26 -4.50 -2.65 9.57
N ASP A 27 -3.69 -3.39 10.34
CA ASP A 27 -2.99 -2.88 11.52
C ASP A 27 -1.48 -2.65 11.26
N SER A 28 -0.70 -2.36 12.31
CA SER A 28 0.74 -2.10 12.21
C SER A 28 1.56 -3.32 11.76
N VAL A 29 1.11 -4.54 12.04
CA VAL A 29 1.74 -5.78 11.55
C VAL A 29 1.48 -5.92 10.06
N ASN A 30 0.21 -5.75 9.64
CA ASN A 30 -0.15 -5.77 8.22
C ASN A 30 0.61 -4.69 7.43
N ALA A 31 0.84 -3.50 8.01
CA ALA A 31 1.62 -2.44 7.37
C ALA A 31 3.08 -2.85 7.14
N THR A 32 3.69 -3.59 8.07
CA THR A 32 5.07 -4.08 7.93
C THR A 32 5.16 -5.13 6.82
N GLU A 33 4.21 -6.06 6.76
CA GLU A 33 4.15 -7.07 5.68
C GLU A 33 3.88 -6.43 4.32
N LEU A 34 2.99 -5.43 4.26
CA LEU A 34 2.72 -4.67 3.06
C LEU A 34 3.97 -3.92 2.59
N LEU A 35 4.73 -3.32 3.50
CA LEU A 35 5.98 -2.63 3.18
C LEU A 35 6.98 -3.57 2.50
N ILE A 36 7.21 -4.76 3.08
CA ILE A 36 8.12 -5.78 2.51
C ILE A 36 7.68 -6.14 1.09
N HIS A 37 6.40 -6.44 0.88
CA HIS A 37 5.88 -6.79 -0.45
C HIS A 37 6.01 -5.66 -1.46
N LEU A 38 5.81 -4.40 -1.02
CA LEU A 38 5.95 -3.24 -1.90
C LEU A 38 7.42 -3.03 -2.32
N GLU A 39 8.37 -3.19 -1.40
CA GLU A 39 9.80 -3.11 -1.70
C GLU A 39 10.25 -4.23 -2.65
N GLU A 40 9.74 -5.45 -2.47
CA GLU A 40 10.01 -6.58 -3.38
C GLU A 40 9.38 -6.37 -4.77
N ALA A 41 8.16 -5.82 -4.83
CA ALA A 41 7.45 -5.58 -6.09
C ALA A 41 7.97 -4.36 -6.86
N LEU A 42 8.56 -3.39 -6.17
CA LEU A 42 9.08 -2.14 -6.74
C LEU A 42 10.59 -1.99 -6.44
N PRO A 43 11.45 -2.92 -6.90
CA PRO A 43 12.86 -2.95 -6.52
C PRO A 43 13.66 -1.76 -7.08
N THR A 44 13.09 -1.03 -8.04
CA THR A 44 13.68 0.18 -8.61
C THR A 44 13.25 1.44 -7.89
N VAL A 45 12.30 1.39 -6.95
CA VAL A 45 11.86 2.54 -6.15
C VAL A 45 12.60 2.55 -4.82
N ASP A 46 13.07 3.73 -4.38
CA ASP A 46 13.74 3.88 -3.09
C ASP A 46 12.84 3.37 -1.95
N ALA A 47 13.34 2.42 -1.17
CA ALA A 47 12.63 1.80 -0.05
C ALA A 47 12.11 2.86 0.94
N ARG A 48 12.91 3.92 1.20
CA ARG A 48 12.47 5.04 2.05
C ARG A 48 11.31 5.83 1.45
N GLY A 49 11.25 5.93 0.12
CA GLY A 49 10.12 6.51 -0.60
C GLY A 49 8.86 5.64 -0.47
N ILE A 50 9.00 4.32 -0.61
CA ILE A 50 7.90 3.36 -0.43
C ILE A 50 7.36 3.42 1.00
N GLU A 51 8.24 3.39 2.00
CA GLU A 51 7.89 3.52 3.42
C GLU A 51 7.12 4.82 3.69
N ALA A 52 7.64 5.95 3.20
CA ALA A 52 6.95 7.23 3.34
C ALA A 52 5.58 7.24 2.64
N ALA A 53 5.46 6.65 1.45
CA ALA A 53 4.18 6.57 0.74
C ALA A 53 3.14 5.78 1.53
N LEU A 54 3.54 4.67 2.15
CA LEU A 54 2.68 3.86 3.01
C LEU A 54 2.18 4.66 4.22
N TYR A 55 3.07 5.24 5.01
CA TYR A 55 2.69 5.98 6.23
C TYR A 55 1.98 7.31 5.97
N LEU A 56 2.14 7.90 4.78
CA LEU A 56 1.42 9.12 4.38
C LEU A 56 0.07 8.83 3.71
N SER A 57 -0.25 7.57 3.45
CA SER A 57 -1.51 7.16 2.84
C SER A 57 -2.50 6.66 3.90
N SER A 58 -3.73 7.15 3.84
CA SER A 58 -4.81 6.66 4.71
C SER A 58 -5.64 5.55 4.07
N THR A 59 -5.55 5.39 2.74
CA THR A 59 -6.34 4.46 1.94
C THR A 59 -5.47 3.77 0.88
N PRO A 60 -5.87 2.58 0.38
CA PRO A 60 -5.18 1.92 -0.74
C PRO A 60 -5.04 2.78 -2.01
N ASN A 61 -6.06 3.58 -2.35
CA ASN A 61 -6.01 4.47 -3.52
C ASN A 61 -4.95 5.57 -3.35
N GLU A 62 -4.85 6.16 -2.16
CA GLU A 62 -3.82 7.16 -1.86
C GLU A 62 -2.41 6.56 -1.94
N LEU A 63 -2.22 5.34 -1.46
CA LEU A 63 -0.96 4.62 -1.56
C LEU A 63 -0.59 4.38 -3.03
N ALA A 64 -1.52 3.85 -3.81
CA ALA A 64 -1.30 3.58 -5.23
C ALA A 64 -0.93 4.85 -6.01
N ALA A 65 -1.58 5.98 -5.71
CA ALA A 65 -1.26 7.28 -6.31
C ALA A 65 0.17 7.72 -5.98
N ARG A 66 0.57 7.65 -4.71
CA ARG A 66 1.93 8.04 -4.27
C ARG A 66 3.02 7.16 -4.85
N LEU A 67 2.82 5.84 -4.88
CA LEU A 67 3.77 4.91 -5.51
C LEU A 67 3.91 5.18 -7.01
N ALA A 68 2.81 5.51 -7.70
CA ALA A 68 2.85 5.90 -9.11
C ALA A 68 3.60 7.23 -9.35
N GLU A 69 3.54 8.17 -8.41
CA GLU A 69 4.33 9.41 -8.46
C GLU A 69 5.82 9.14 -8.25
N LEU A 70 6.17 8.32 -7.25
CA LEU A 70 7.55 7.91 -6.98
C LEU A 70 8.19 7.19 -8.17
N GLY A 71 7.46 6.29 -8.81
CA GLY A 71 7.93 5.58 -10.00
C GLY A 71 8.15 6.48 -11.23
N ARG A 72 7.52 7.67 -11.29
CA ARG A 72 7.70 8.64 -12.39
C ARG A 72 8.83 9.65 -12.13
N ALA A 73 9.27 9.80 -10.89
CA ALA A 73 10.32 10.75 -10.50
C ALA A 73 11.75 10.22 -10.73
N GLN A 74 11.87 9.00 -11.23
CA GLN A 74 13.13 8.30 -11.52
C GLN A 74 13.35 8.16 -13.02
#